data_AF-A0A0S8KNX8-F1
#
_entry.id   AF-A0A0S8KNX8-F1
#
_cell.length_a   1.000
_cell.length_b   1.000
_cell.length_c   1.000
_cell.angle_alpha   90.00
_cell.angle_beta   90.00
_cell.angle_gamma   90.00
#
_symmetry.space_group_name_H-M   'P 1'
#
loop_
_entity.id
_entity.type
_entity.pdbx_description
1 polymer ?
#
loop_
_entity_poly.entity_id
_entity_poly.type
_entity_poly.pdbx_seq_one_letter_code
_entity_poly.pdbx_strand_id
1 'polypeptide(L)'
;MKVQKVLVISGIFSVLCVVIIIGILGSNNSLPNKNCYVRFESSDGTKEDPFARARFHWQRIRNPITNEIPRNIGTKEIAFVNKLAEQTGKTHQPLIDQWVSRGPYHIGGRTKALALDILDENTILAGCVS
;
A
#
# COMPACT_ATOMS: atom_id res chain seq x y z
N MET A 1 63.07 14.93 -26.46
CA MET A 1 62.06 15.92 -25.97
C MET A 1 60.60 15.47 -26.11
N LYS A 2 60.19 14.72 -27.16
CA LYS A 2 58.78 14.29 -27.32
C LYS A 2 58.34 13.20 -26.34
N VAL A 3 59.19 12.20 -26.08
CA VAL A 3 58.87 11.08 -25.17
C VAL A 3 58.68 11.53 -23.72
N GLN A 4 59.52 12.46 -23.23
CA GLN A 4 59.38 13.02 -21.88
C GLN A 4 58.06 13.78 -21.69
N LYS A 5 57.58 14.50 -22.72
CA LYS A 5 56.31 15.21 -22.66
C LYS A 5 55.11 14.25 -22.61
N VAL A 6 55.17 13.14 -23.35
CA VAL A 6 54.11 12.10 -23.33
C VAL A 6 54.04 11.41 -21.97
N LEU A 7 55.19 11.16 -21.35
CA LEU A 7 55.27 10.51 -20.03
C LEU A 7 54.72 11.39 -18.90
N VAL A 8 54.93 12.71 -19.00
CA VAL A 8 54.35 13.69 -18.05
C VAL A 8 52.82 13.79 -18.23
N ILE A 9 52.33 13.81 -19.48
CA ILE A 9 50.89 13.90 -19.76
C ILE A 9 50.15 12.64 -19.31
N SER A 10 50.70 11.44 -19.52
CA SER A 10 50.06 10.21 -19.05
C SER A 10 50.06 10.10 -17.52
N GLY A 11 51.10 10.62 -16.86
CA GLY A 11 51.16 10.74 -15.39
C GLY A 11 50.04 11.62 -14.83
N ILE A 12 49.82 12.80 -15.42
CA ILE A 12 48.74 13.72 -15.01
C ILE A 12 47.36 13.07 -15.21
N PHE A 13 47.16 12.37 -16.32
CA PHE A 13 45.90 11.70 -16.60
C PHE A 13 45.61 10.56 -15.61
N SER A 14 46.64 9.79 -15.24
CA SER A 14 46.53 8.75 -14.22
C SER A 14 46.12 9.31 -12.85
N VAL A 15 46.73 10.43 -12.42
CA VAL A 15 46.36 11.09 -11.16
C VAL A 15 44.93 11.61 -11.19
N LEU A 16 44.49 12.20 -12.31
CA LEU A 16 43.12 12.67 -12.49
C LEU A 16 42.10 11.52 -12.39
N CYS A 17 42.40 10.38 -13.03
CA CYS A 17 41.59 9.17 -12.93
C CYS A 17 41.46 8.68 -11.49
N VAL A 18 42.55 8.68 -10.73
CA VAL A 18 42.53 8.24 -9.32
C VAL A 18 41.68 9.18 -8.45
N VAL A 19 41.76 10.49 -8.66
CA VAL A 19 40.94 11.48 -7.92
C VAL A 19 39.44 11.30 -8.22
N ILE A 20 39.08 11.05 -9.48
CA ILE A 20 37.69 10.80 -9.88
C ILE A 20 37.16 9.51 -9.23
N ILE A 21 37.97 8.44 -9.21
CA ILE A 21 37.61 7.17 -8.58
C ILE A 21 37.38 7.36 -7.08
N ILE A 22 38.25 8.09 -6.37
CA ILE A 22 38.09 8.39 -4.94
C ILE A 22 36.81 9.20 -4.69
N GLY A 23 36.47 10.16 -5.57
CA GLY A 23 35.23 10.93 -5.47
C GLY A 23 33.96 10.08 -5.62
N ILE A 24 34.01 9.04 -6.46
CA ILE A 24 32.90 8.10 -6.64
C ILE A 24 32.77 7.15 -5.44
N LEU A 25 33.89 6.63 -4.92
CA LEU A 25 33.92 5.73 -3.77
C LEU A 25 33.63 6.42 -2.43
N GLY A 26 33.90 7.72 -2.31
CA GLY A 26 33.63 8.51 -1.11
C GLY A 26 32.16 8.92 -0.93
N SER A 27 31.29 8.61 -1.89
CA SER A 27 29.85 8.90 -1.82
C SER A 27 29.14 7.90 -0.90
N ASN A 28 29.35 8.07 0.40
CA ASN A 28 28.56 7.42 1.44
C ASN A 28 27.20 8.13 1.53
N ASN A 29 26.29 7.76 0.64
CA ASN A 29 24.88 8.05 0.81
C ASN A 29 24.39 7.30 2.04
N SER A 30 24.52 7.91 3.22
CA SER A 30 23.79 7.46 4.39
C SER A 30 22.31 7.56 4.03
N LEU A 31 21.72 6.41 3.69
CA LEU A 31 20.28 6.31 3.53
C LEU A 31 19.67 6.85 4.82
N PRO A 32 18.85 7.91 4.77
CA PRO A 32 18.20 8.41 5.97
C PRO A 32 17.44 7.24 6.58
N ASN A 33 17.73 6.93 7.85
CA ASN A 33 17.07 5.86 8.57
C ASN A 33 15.59 6.20 8.68
N LYS A 34 14.79 5.68 7.75
CA LYS A 34 13.35 5.85 7.71
C LYS A 34 12.68 4.78 8.56
N ASN A 35 13.13 4.57 9.79
CA ASN A 35 12.30 3.91 10.79
C ASN A 35 11.31 4.93 11.36
N CYS A 36 10.51 5.54 10.48
CA CYS A 36 9.23 6.12 10.87
C CYS A 36 8.24 4.97 10.85
N TYR A 37 8.10 4.28 11.99
CA TYR A 37 6.93 3.46 12.21
C TYR A 37 5.75 4.41 12.25
N VAL A 38 5.10 4.62 11.11
CA VAL A 38 3.75 5.18 11.07
C VAL A 38 2.88 4.15 11.78
N ARG A 39 2.75 4.30 13.10
CA ARG A 39 1.80 3.55 13.90
C ARG A 39 0.43 4.03 13.44
N PHE A 40 -0.13 3.36 12.47
CA PHE A 40 -1.55 3.52 12.15
C PHE A 40 -2.29 3.11 13.42
N GLU A 41 -2.84 4.08 14.15
CA GLU A 41 -3.85 3.85 15.17
C GLU A 41 -5.17 3.45 14.50
N SER A 42 -5.13 2.44 13.63
CA SER A 42 -6.29 1.67 13.25
C SER A 42 -6.48 0.52 14.23
N SER A 43 -6.35 0.82 15.52
CA SER A 43 -6.80 -0.05 16.61
C SER A 43 -7.97 0.69 17.22
N ASP A 44 -9.18 0.18 17.02
CA ASP A 44 -10.36 0.69 17.74
C ASP A 44 -10.22 0.51 19.28
N GLY A 45 -9.14 -0.12 19.78
CA GLY A 45 -8.82 -0.23 21.20
C GLY A 45 -7.64 0.65 21.64
N THR A 46 -7.77 1.26 22.82
CA THR A 46 -6.73 2.03 23.50
C THR A 46 -5.94 1.14 24.47
N LYS A 47 -4.90 1.67 25.12
CA LYS A 47 -4.18 0.91 26.18
C LYS A 47 -5.09 0.61 27.38
N GLU A 48 -6.04 1.50 27.62
CA GLU A 48 -7.03 1.46 28.69
C GLU A 48 -8.22 0.54 28.34
N ASP A 49 -8.54 0.39 27.05
CA ASP A 49 -9.56 -0.55 26.57
C ASP A 49 -9.06 -1.39 25.38
N PRO A 50 -8.29 -2.46 25.67
CA PRO A 50 -7.78 -3.37 24.63
C PRO A 50 -8.89 -4.15 23.91
N PHE A 51 -10.09 -4.24 24.48
CA PHE A 51 -11.19 -5.08 23.99
C PHE A 51 -12.24 -4.31 23.19
N ALA A 52 -12.10 -2.99 23.01
CA ALA A 52 -13.08 -2.16 22.33
C ALA A 52 -13.48 -2.69 20.95
N ARG A 53 -12.51 -3.19 20.16
CA ARG A 53 -12.77 -3.82 18.85
C ARG A 53 -13.62 -5.10 18.99
N ALA A 54 -13.27 -5.97 19.93
CA ALA A 54 -14.01 -7.21 20.17
C ALA A 54 -15.45 -6.92 20.63
N ARG A 55 -15.62 -5.91 21.50
CA ARG A 55 -16.93 -5.46 21.98
C ARG A 55 -17.78 -4.86 20.85
N PHE A 56 -17.18 -4.05 19.98
CA PHE A 56 -17.84 -3.51 18.79
C PHE A 56 -18.36 -4.62 17.88
N HIS A 57 -17.53 -5.63 17.60
CA HIS A 57 -17.95 -6.78 16.80
C HIS A 57 -19.07 -7.57 17.48
N TRP A 58 -18.93 -7.87 18.78
CA TRP A 58 -19.95 -8.56 19.57
C TRP A 58 -21.31 -7.86 19.49
N GLN A 59 -21.34 -6.53 19.63
CA GLN A 59 -22.57 -5.74 19.55
C GLN A 59 -23.27 -5.84 18.19
N ARG A 60 -22.50 -6.02 17.10
CA ARG A 60 -23.05 -6.14 15.73
C ARG A 60 -23.59 -7.53 15.41
N ILE A 61 -23.00 -8.57 15.98
CA ILE A 61 -23.32 -9.98 15.64
C ILE A 61 -24.25 -10.66 16.66
N ARG A 62 -24.39 -10.10 17.87
CA ARG A 62 -25.34 -10.60 18.86
C ARG A 62 -26.77 -10.34 18.41
N ASN A 63 -27.66 -11.25 18.77
CA ASN A 63 -29.09 -11.00 18.62
C ASN A 63 -29.53 -9.91 19.62
N PRO A 64 -30.24 -8.85 19.19
CA PRO A 64 -30.63 -7.74 20.07
C PRO A 64 -31.67 -8.13 21.13
N ILE A 65 -32.44 -9.19 20.90
CA ILE A 65 -33.48 -9.68 21.81
C ILE A 65 -32.87 -10.61 22.86
N THR A 66 -32.05 -11.58 22.43
CA THR A 66 -31.46 -12.58 23.34
C THR A 66 -30.11 -12.15 23.91
N ASN A 67 -29.53 -11.06 23.40
CA ASN A 67 -28.22 -10.53 23.79
C ASN A 67 -27.04 -11.51 23.61
N GLU A 68 -27.24 -12.55 22.80
CA GLU A 68 -26.27 -13.63 22.62
C GLU A 68 -26.03 -13.86 21.12
N ILE A 69 -24.84 -14.35 20.78
CA ILE A 69 -24.60 -14.90 19.45
C ILE A 69 -25.37 -16.22 19.35
N PRO A 70 -26.23 -16.39 18.32
CA PRO A 70 -26.96 -17.63 18.14
C PRO A 70 -26.03 -18.85 18.09
N ARG A 71 -26.40 -19.94 18.79
CA ARG A 71 -25.66 -21.20 18.71
C ARG A 71 -25.52 -21.65 17.26
N ASN A 72 -24.34 -22.17 16.94
CA ASN A 72 -23.95 -22.65 15.62
C ASN A 72 -24.13 -21.58 14.51
N ILE A 73 -23.78 -20.32 14.79
CA ILE A 73 -23.93 -19.23 13.80
C ILE A 73 -23.21 -19.53 12.49
N GLY A 74 -22.02 -20.15 12.52
CA GLY A 74 -21.27 -20.51 11.31
C GLY A 74 -22.02 -21.48 10.39
N THR A 75 -22.75 -22.47 10.94
CA THR A 75 -23.55 -23.36 10.08
C THR A 75 -24.75 -22.64 9.48
N LYS A 76 -25.34 -21.70 10.21
CA LYS A 76 -26.43 -20.85 9.71
C LYS A 76 -25.96 -19.90 8.62
N GLU A 77 -24.75 -19.34 8.75
CA GLU A 77 -24.11 -18.51 7.72
C GLU A 77 -23.85 -19.31 6.45
N ILE A 78 -23.27 -20.50 6.56
CA ILE A 78 -23.04 -21.39 5.41
C ILE A 78 -24.37 -21.74 4.72
N ALA A 79 -25.40 -22.10 5.49
CA ALA A 79 -26.72 -22.39 4.94
C ALA A 79 -27.34 -21.17 4.23
N PHE A 80 -27.17 -19.97 4.79
CA PHE A 80 -27.61 -18.72 4.16
C PHE A 80 -26.87 -18.44 2.85
N VAL A 81 -25.54 -18.58 2.84
CA VAL A 81 -24.71 -18.38 1.63
C VAL A 81 -25.08 -19.38 0.55
N ASN A 82 -25.26 -20.65 0.89
CA ASN A 82 -25.67 -21.68 -0.07
C ASN A 82 -27.04 -21.36 -0.66
N LYS A 83 -28.00 -20.96 0.17
CA LYS A 83 -29.32 -20.51 -0.30
C LYS A 83 -29.22 -19.31 -1.24
N LEU A 84 -28.37 -18.32 -0.91
CA LEU A 84 -28.15 -17.15 -1.76
C LEU A 84 -27.52 -17.54 -3.10
N ALA A 85 -26.55 -18.46 -3.09
CA ALA A 85 -25.91 -18.97 -4.29
C ALA A 85 -26.91 -19.71 -5.20
N GLU A 86 -27.80 -20.54 -4.63
CA GLU A 86 -28.87 -21.22 -5.38
C GLU A 86 -29.87 -20.23 -6.00
N GLN A 87 -30.17 -19.13 -5.32
CA GLN A 87 -31.04 -18.07 -5.82
C GLN A 87 -30.38 -17.25 -6.93
N THR A 88 -29.08 -16.97 -6.79
CA THR A 88 -28.31 -16.13 -7.72
C THR A 88 -27.87 -16.91 -8.97
N GLY A 89 -27.56 -18.20 -8.82
CA GLY A 89 -27.14 -19.08 -9.91
C GLY A 89 -28.20 -19.34 -10.99
N LYS A 90 -29.47 -18.98 -10.75
CA LYS A 90 -30.54 -19.03 -11.78
C LYS A 90 -30.65 -17.74 -12.59
N THR A 91 -29.96 -16.69 -12.19
CA THR A 91 -30.01 -15.36 -12.82
C THR A 91 -28.64 -15.08 -13.43
N HIS A 92 -28.33 -15.74 -14.55
CA HIS A 92 -27.16 -15.42 -15.40
C HIS A 92 -27.36 -14.12 -16.20
N GLN A 93 -28.24 -13.23 -15.74
CA GLN A 93 -28.33 -11.90 -16.29
C GLN A 93 -27.23 -11.09 -15.62
N PRO A 94 -26.27 -10.51 -16.37
CA PRO A 94 -25.36 -9.55 -15.77
C PRO A 94 -26.23 -8.49 -15.10
N LEU A 95 -26.12 -8.38 -13.76
CA LEU A 95 -26.86 -7.38 -12.99
C LEU A 95 -26.56 -5.93 -13.47
N ILE A 96 -25.56 -5.79 -14.33
CA ILE A 96 -24.97 -4.57 -14.86
C ILE A 96 -24.67 -4.83 -16.34
N ASP A 97 -25.58 -4.47 -17.24
CA ASP A 97 -25.33 -4.49 -18.70
C ASP A 97 -24.30 -3.42 -19.12
N GLN A 98 -24.17 -2.36 -18.30
CA GLN A 98 -23.23 -1.26 -18.52
C GLN A 98 -22.59 -0.86 -17.20
N TRP A 99 -21.26 -1.03 -17.13
CA TRP A 99 -20.49 -0.53 -16.01
C TRP A 99 -20.53 1.00 -16.01
N VAL A 100 -21.09 1.59 -14.96
CA VAL A 100 -21.10 3.03 -14.74
C VAL A 100 -20.18 3.31 -13.55
N SER A 101 -19.22 4.21 -13.76
CA SER A 101 -18.37 4.69 -12.67
C SER A 101 -19.23 5.33 -11.58
N ARG A 102 -19.22 4.73 -10.38
CA ARG A 102 -19.98 5.23 -9.20
C ARG A 102 -19.18 6.20 -8.34
N GLY A 103 -18.03 6.67 -8.82
CA GLY A 103 -17.14 7.58 -8.10
C GLY A 103 -15.70 7.48 -8.60
N PRO A 104 -14.81 8.39 -8.18
CA PRO A 104 -14.84 9.07 -6.89
C PRO A 104 -15.63 10.38 -6.91
N TYR A 105 -16.72 10.44 -6.15
CA TYR A 105 -17.12 11.72 -5.54
C TYR A 105 -16.01 12.08 -4.53
N HIS A 106 -15.74 13.35 -4.25
CA HIS A 106 -14.70 13.84 -3.34
C HIS A 106 -14.83 13.34 -1.87
N ILE A 107 -14.87 12.04 -1.65
CA ILE A 107 -14.97 11.34 -0.39
C ILE A 107 -13.62 10.67 -0.21
N GLY A 108 -12.80 11.27 0.64
CA GLY A 108 -11.39 10.95 0.84
C GLY A 108 -11.12 9.48 1.14
N GLY A 109 -10.78 8.72 0.09
CA GLY A 109 -9.99 7.51 0.23
C GLY A 109 -8.55 7.85 0.60
N ARG A 110 -7.83 6.90 1.19
CA ARG A 110 -6.38 7.05 1.46
C ARG A 110 -5.60 6.71 0.20
N THR A 111 -5.14 7.70 -0.55
CA THR A 111 -4.12 7.49 -1.59
C THR A 111 -2.80 7.15 -0.90
N LYS A 112 -2.31 5.91 -1.04
CA LYS A 112 -1.08 5.46 -0.38
C LYS A 112 0.16 5.67 -1.24
N ALA A 113 0.03 5.60 -2.55
CA ALA A 113 1.12 5.82 -3.49
C ALA A 113 0.71 6.77 -4.62
N LEU A 114 1.65 7.63 -5.02
CA LEU A 114 1.54 8.55 -6.14
C LEU A 114 2.85 8.49 -6.93
N ALA A 115 2.75 8.34 -8.25
CA ALA A 115 3.88 8.45 -9.16
C ALA A 115 3.60 9.56 -10.18
N LEU A 116 4.63 10.37 -10.45
CA LEU A 116 4.61 11.48 -11.39
C LEU A 116 5.61 11.16 -12.51
N ASP A 117 5.21 11.38 -13.77
CA ASP A 117 6.16 11.30 -14.88
C ASP A 117 7.08 12.54 -14.86
N ILE A 118 8.39 12.30 -15.03
CA ILE A 118 9.41 13.36 -15.04
C ILE A 118 9.49 14.07 -16.41
N LEU A 119 8.95 13.47 -17.47
CA LEU A 119 8.96 14.01 -18.82
C LEU A 119 7.64 14.72 -19.18
N ASP A 120 6.55 14.45 -18.44
CA ASP A 120 5.24 15.06 -18.67
C ASP A 120 4.47 15.26 -17.35
N GLU A 121 4.28 16.51 -16.96
CA GLU A 121 3.57 16.91 -15.74
C GLU A 121 2.07 16.56 -15.74
N ASN A 122 1.50 16.23 -16.90
CA ASN A 122 0.10 15.83 -17.03
C ASN A 122 -0.13 14.34 -16.76
N THR A 123 0.95 13.55 -16.65
CA THR A 123 0.87 12.10 -16.44
C THR A 123 1.11 11.76 -14.96
N ILE A 124 0.01 11.40 -14.28
CA ILE A 124 -0.03 11.10 -12.85
C ILE A 124 -0.68 9.73 -12.62
N LEU A 125 0.00 8.87 -11.86
CA LEU A 125 -0.52 7.57 -11.44
C LEU A 125 -0.76 7.56 -9.93
N ALA A 126 -2.00 7.26 -9.52
CA ALA A 126 -2.37 7.11 -8.10
C ALA A 126 -2.75 5.66 -7.80
N GLY A 127 -2.22 5.10 -6.72
CA GLY A 127 -2.42 3.70 -6.34
C GLY A 127 -2.77 3.52 -4.87
N CYS A 128 -3.60 2.51 -4.60
CA CYS A 128 -3.91 2.01 -3.27
C CYS A 128 -4.24 0.50 -3.34
N VAL A 129 -4.00 -0.23 -2.26
CA VAL A 129 -4.34 -1.65 -2.10
C VAL A 129 -5.31 -1.77 -0.94
N SER A 130 -6.39 -2.55 -1.12
CA SER A 130 -7.33 -2.96 -0.08
C SER A 130 -7.28 -4.46 0.11
#